data_AF-A0A397EQ45-F1
#
_entry.id   AF-A0A397EQ45-F1
#
_cell.length_a   1.000
_cell.length_b   1.000
_cell.length_c   1.000
_cell.angle_alpha   90.00
_cell.angle_beta   90.00
_cell.angle_gamma   90.00
#
_symmetry.space_group_name_H-M   'P 1'
#
loop_
_entity.id
_entity.type
_entity.pdbx_description
1 polymer ?
#
loop_
_entity_poly.entity_id
_entity_poly.type
_entity_poly.pdbx_seq_one_letter_code
_entity_poly.pdbx_strand_id
1 'polypeptide(L)'
;MKPAAASTRAESPTHVEALLVQVHAPRRVTFTTATTYLFDVAYGGSALPKATGPPIGLAPTHIHIAHVDLSTSAHCRRGSVRKFTHLERIDMLKRAEYHVQDIAAFCVEALAIRKSRAIAADEARAEKKRKRMHDELMEQAVRVPRDMSGRPRMWSGSAQVMAEA
;
A
#
# COMPACT_ATOMS: atom_id res chain seq x y z
N MET A 1 15.79 -44.37 -73.24
CA MET A 1 16.76 -43.46 -73.90
C MET A 1 17.06 -42.32 -72.94
N LYS A 2 18.32 -42.12 -72.55
CA LYS A 2 18.83 -40.90 -71.86
C LYS A 2 19.36 -39.94 -72.94
N PRO A 3 19.22 -38.62 -72.76
CA PRO A 3 20.30 -37.76 -72.21
C PRO A 3 19.72 -36.62 -71.34
N ALA A 4 20.40 -35.64 -70.74
CA ALA A 4 21.74 -35.39 -70.22
C ALA A 4 21.64 -34.08 -69.40
N ALA A 5 22.52 -33.92 -68.40
CA ALA A 5 23.06 -32.70 -67.77
C ALA A 5 22.19 -31.45 -67.56
N ALA A 6 22.14 -30.94 -66.31
CA ALA A 6 22.91 -29.75 -65.91
C ALA A 6 22.77 -29.46 -64.40
N SER A 7 23.93 -29.35 -63.76
CA SER A 7 24.16 -28.84 -62.41
C SER A 7 24.09 -27.31 -62.41
N THR A 8 23.35 -26.70 -61.48
CA THR A 8 23.65 -25.36 -60.96
C THR A 8 23.25 -25.26 -59.49
N ARG A 9 24.23 -24.94 -58.65
CA ARG A 9 24.13 -24.53 -57.24
C ARG A 9 23.81 -23.03 -57.19
N ALA A 10 22.97 -22.62 -56.24
CA ALA A 10 22.84 -21.30 -55.60
C ALA A 10 21.35 -21.10 -55.29
N GLU A 11 20.87 -20.57 -54.18
CA GLU A 11 21.43 -19.98 -52.98
C GLU A 11 20.25 -19.95 -52.00
N SER A 12 20.51 -20.28 -50.75
CA SER A 12 19.55 -20.19 -49.65
C SER A 12 19.10 -18.75 -49.41
N PRO A 13 17.80 -18.43 -49.49
CA PRO A 13 17.26 -17.29 -48.76
C PRO A 13 16.96 -17.81 -47.36
N THR A 14 17.82 -17.44 -46.42
CA THR A 14 17.50 -17.44 -45.00
C THR A 14 16.27 -16.55 -44.77
N HIS A 15 15.08 -17.09 -44.99
CA HIS A 15 13.87 -16.50 -44.46
C HIS A 15 13.82 -16.91 -42.99
N VAL A 16 14.53 -16.13 -42.18
CA VAL A 16 14.28 -16.05 -40.74
C VAL A 16 12.85 -15.51 -40.67
N GLU A 17 11.86 -16.42 -40.64
CA GLU A 17 10.54 -16.11 -40.13
C GLU A 17 10.80 -15.48 -38.77
N ALA A 18 10.73 -14.15 -38.75
CA ALA A 18 10.75 -13.38 -37.53
C ALA A 18 9.71 -14.06 -36.65
N LEU A 19 10.19 -14.69 -35.58
CA LEU A 19 9.34 -15.16 -34.50
C LEU A 19 8.57 -13.92 -34.11
N LEU A 20 7.34 -13.82 -34.62
CA LEU A 20 6.39 -12.81 -34.24
C LEU A 20 6.34 -12.98 -32.73
N VAL A 21 6.98 -12.06 -32.01
CA VAL A 21 6.83 -11.92 -30.58
C VAL A 21 5.33 -11.79 -30.44
N GLN A 22 4.71 -12.88 -30.00
CA GLN A 22 3.29 -12.95 -29.81
C GLN A 22 3.07 -11.99 -28.65
N VAL A 23 2.80 -10.73 -28.99
CA VAL A 23 2.47 -9.69 -28.03
C VAL A 23 1.12 -10.12 -27.51
N HIS A 24 1.14 -10.95 -26.47
CA HIS A 24 -0.07 -11.36 -25.79
C HIS A 24 -0.71 -10.07 -25.32
N ALA A 25 -1.89 -9.77 -25.89
CA ALA A 25 -2.68 -8.64 -25.45
C ALA A 25 -2.76 -8.66 -23.92
N PRO A 26 -2.59 -7.51 -23.25
CA PRO A 26 -2.57 -7.48 -21.80
C PRO A 26 -3.83 -8.15 -21.29
N ARG A 27 -3.67 -9.18 -20.46
CA ARG A 27 -4.80 -9.88 -19.85
C ARG A 27 -5.57 -8.88 -19.00
N ARG A 28 -6.84 -8.65 -19.35
CA ARG A 28 -7.71 -7.75 -18.61
C ARG A 28 -8.69 -8.57 -17.78
N VAL A 29 -8.78 -8.23 -16.50
CA VAL A 29 -9.79 -8.75 -15.60
C VAL A 29 -10.94 -7.75 -15.57
N THR A 30 -12.16 -8.24 -15.80
CA THR A 30 -13.38 -7.43 -15.73
C THR A 30 -14.32 -8.05 -14.71
N PHE A 31 -14.86 -7.24 -13.82
CA PHE A 31 -15.90 -7.66 -12.88
C PHE A 31 -17.26 -7.43 -13.52
N THR A 32 -18.06 -8.48 -13.64
CA THR A 32 -19.39 -8.43 -14.26
C THR A 32 -20.52 -8.41 -13.24
N THR A 33 -20.28 -8.87 -12.02
CA THR A 33 -21.35 -9.05 -11.03
C THR A 33 -20.85 -8.65 -9.65
N ALA A 34 -21.67 -7.89 -8.93
CA ALA A 34 -21.49 -7.63 -7.52
C ALA A 34 -22.58 -8.35 -6.73
N THR A 35 -22.17 -9.09 -5.70
CA THR A 35 -23.09 -9.67 -4.71
C THR A 35 -23.01 -8.84 -3.44
N THR A 36 -24.13 -8.30 -3.01
CA THR A 36 -24.26 -7.51 -1.78
C THR A 36 -24.98 -8.33 -0.73
N TYR A 37 -24.35 -8.48 0.44
CA TYR A 37 -24.94 -9.12 1.61
C TYR A 37 -25.36 -8.04 2.60
N LEU A 38 -26.62 -8.03 3.01
CA LEU A 38 -27.15 -7.10 4.00
C LEU A 38 -27.23 -7.80 5.35
N PHE A 39 -26.73 -7.13 6.39
CA PHE A 39 -26.70 -7.65 7.76
C PHE A 39 -27.37 -6.65 8.69
N ASP A 40 -27.98 -7.16 9.75
CA ASP A 40 -28.41 -6.34 10.87
C ASP A 40 -27.21 -5.78 11.64
N VAL A 41 -27.48 -4.73 12.41
CA VAL A 41 -26.50 -4.12 13.30
C VAL A 41 -26.27 -5.04 14.50
N ALA A 42 -25.01 -5.27 14.85
CA ALA A 42 -24.64 -6.01 16.06
C ALA A 42 -23.44 -5.37 16.75
N TYR A 43 -23.09 -5.89 17.94
CA TYR A 43 -21.81 -5.61 18.57
C TYR A 43 -20.65 -6.14 17.72
N GLY A 44 -19.60 -5.34 17.55
CA GLY A 44 -18.42 -5.74 16.77
C GLY A 44 -17.13 -5.29 17.42
N GLY A 45 -16.59 -6.04 18.39
CA GLY A 45 -15.43 -5.65 19.22
C GLY A 45 -14.16 -5.26 18.46
N SER A 46 -14.00 -5.68 17.21
CA SER A 46 -12.87 -5.28 16.35
C SER A 46 -13.04 -3.89 15.71
N ALA A 47 -14.28 -3.43 15.52
CA ALA A 47 -14.66 -2.19 14.84
C ALA A 47 -14.63 -0.97 15.79
N LEU A 48 -13.48 -0.77 16.44
CA LEU A 48 -13.30 0.26 17.45
C LEU A 48 -13.40 1.67 16.84
N PRO A 49 -14.32 2.53 17.33
CA PRO A 49 -14.37 3.91 16.91
C PRO A 49 -13.12 4.65 17.41
N LYS A 50 -12.59 5.58 16.60
CA LYS A 50 -11.40 6.37 16.95
C LYS A 50 -11.58 7.25 18.19
N ALA A 51 -12.80 7.76 18.39
CA ALA A 51 -13.13 8.66 19.49
C ALA A 51 -13.75 7.91 20.67
N THR A 52 -15.07 7.99 20.83
CA THR A 52 -15.81 7.40 21.96
C THR A 52 -16.97 6.53 21.48
N GLY A 53 -17.49 5.74 22.40
CA GLY A 53 -18.67 4.93 22.21
C GLY A 53 -18.44 3.47 21.91
N PRO A 54 -19.54 2.70 21.89
CA PRO A 54 -19.48 1.26 21.74
C PRO A 54 -19.07 0.92 20.30
N PRO A 55 -18.31 -0.15 20.08
CA PRO A 55 -18.03 -0.63 18.75
C PRO A 55 -19.29 -1.28 18.16
N ILE A 56 -19.56 -1.02 16.88
CA ILE A 56 -20.71 -1.53 16.15
C ILE A 56 -20.15 -2.29 14.95
N GLY A 57 -20.79 -3.39 14.63
CA GLY A 57 -20.46 -4.26 13.52
C GLY A 57 -21.71 -4.81 12.85
N LEU A 58 -21.50 -5.90 12.14
CA LEU A 58 -22.54 -6.62 11.44
C LEU A 58 -22.90 -7.88 12.25
N ALA A 59 -24.16 -8.28 12.20
CA ALA A 59 -24.60 -9.56 12.73
C ALA A 59 -23.84 -10.73 12.07
N PRO A 60 -23.72 -11.89 12.73
CA PRO A 60 -23.03 -13.05 12.16
C PRO A 60 -23.68 -13.58 10.87
N THR A 61 -24.98 -13.36 10.71
CA THR A 61 -25.79 -13.84 9.60
C THR A 61 -26.40 -12.69 8.82
N HIS A 62 -26.35 -12.77 7.49
CA HIS A 62 -27.01 -11.81 6.62
C HIS A 62 -28.51 -12.10 6.54
N ILE A 63 -29.30 -11.07 6.32
CA ILE A 63 -30.76 -11.16 6.16
C ILE A 63 -31.19 -11.10 4.69
N HIS A 64 -30.32 -10.59 3.82
CA HIS A 64 -30.64 -10.43 2.40
C HIS A 64 -29.38 -10.52 1.53
N ILE A 65 -29.56 -11.04 0.32
CA ILE A 65 -28.53 -11.10 -0.73
C ILE A 65 -29.09 -10.43 -1.98
N ALA A 66 -28.34 -9.50 -2.57
CA ALA A 66 -28.67 -8.86 -3.83
C ALA A 66 -27.55 -9.07 -4.84
N HIS A 67 -27.91 -9.33 -6.10
CA HIS A 67 -26.97 -9.42 -7.21
C HIS A 67 -27.18 -8.23 -8.14
N VAL A 68 -26.09 -7.57 -8.51
CA VAL A 68 -26.09 -6.43 -9.41
C VAL A 68 -25.16 -6.72 -10.57
N ASP A 69 -25.67 -6.57 -11.78
CA ASP A 69 -24.86 -6.59 -12.99
C ASP A 69 -24.05 -5.28 -13.09
N LEU A 70 -22.73 -5.42 -13.07
CA LEU A 70 -21.80 -4.30 -13.15
C LEU A 70 -21.59 -3.82 -14.58
N SER A 71 -21.98 -4.62 -15.59
CA SER A 71 -21.84 -4.25 -17.02
C SER A 71 -22.64 -2.99 -17.38
N THR A 72 -23.75 -2.76 -16.67
CA THR A 72 -24.64 -1.61 -16.84
C THR A 72 -24.40 -0.51 -15.81
N SER A 73 -23.52 -0.73 -14.83
CA SER A 73 -23.32 0.20 -13.72
C SER A 73 -22.45 1.39 -14.13
N ALA A 74 -22.98 2.61 -13.94
CA ALA A 74 -22.18 3.81 -14.06
C ALA A 74 -21.12 3.84 -12.94
N HIS A 75 -19.89 4.18 -13.28
CA HIS A 75 -18.79 4.22 -12.31
C HIS A 75 -19.14 5.15 -11.13
N CYS A 76 -19.22 4.58 -9.93
CA CYS A 76 -19.58 5.33 -8.73
C CYS A 76 -18.51 6.39 -8.42
N ARG A 77 -18.93 7.63 -8.14
CA ARG A 77 -18.02 8.64 -7.61
C ARG A 77 -17.46 8.19 -6.26
N ARG A 78 -16.18 8.46 -6.03
CA ARG A 78 -15.52 8.21 -4.74
C ARG A 78 -16.15 9.13 -3.68
N GLY A 79 -17.10 8.59 -2.92
CA GLY A 79 -17.74 9.26 -1.79
C GLY A 79 -17.09 8.88 -0.46
N SER A 80 -17.18 9.77 0.53
CA SER A 80 -16.90 9.42 1.93
C SER A 80 -18.21 9.00 2.59
N VAL A 81 -18.21 7.85 3.26
CA VAL A 81 -19.35 7.42 4.07
C VAL A 81 -19.34 8.19 5.39
N ARG A 82 -20.51 8.68 5.80
CA ARG A 82 -20.70 9.38 7.07
C ARG A 82 -20.26 8.50 8.25
N LYS A 83 -19.67 9.13 9.26
CA LYS A 83 -19.34 8.47 10.53
C LYS A 83 -20.44 8.68 11.55
N PHE A 84 -20.77 7.63 12.30
CA PHE A 84 -21.70 7.70 13.41
C PHE A 84 -21.04 8.31 14.65
N THR A 85 -21.77 9.19 15.33
CA THR A 85 -21.43 9.78 16.62
C THR A 85 -21.62 8.78 17.76
N HIS A 86 -21.13 9.11 18.95
CA HIS A 86 -21.26 8.24 20.12
C HIS A 86 -22.73 7.87 20.44
N LEU A 87 -23.63 8.86 20.42
CA LEU A 87 -25.04 8.67 20.76
C LEU A 87 -25.78 7.84 19.71
N GLU A 88 -25.52 8.09 18.42
CA GLU A 88 -26.10 7.30 17.34
C GLU A 88 -25.72 5.81 17.47
N ARG A 89 -24.49 5.52 17.90
CA ARG A 89 -24.03 4.14 18.09
C ARG A 89 -24.73 3.45 19.25
N ILE A 90 -24.98 4.19 20.34
CA ILE A 90 -25.78 3.68 21.46
C ILE A 90 -27.21 3.40 20.99
N ASP A 91 -27.81 4.34 20.26
CA ASP A 91 -29.17 4.21 19.74
C ASP A 91 -29.31 3.02 18.78
N MET A 92 -28.33 2.81 17.89
CA MET A 92 -28.29 1.64 17.02
C MET A 92 -28.26 0.33 17.81
N LEU A 93 -27.47 0.23 18.87
CA LEU A 93 -27.42 -0.99 19.71
C LEU A 93 -28.69 -1.18 20.54
N LYS A 94 -29.30 -0.10 21.03
CA LYS A 94 -30.61 -0.19 21.71
C LYS A 94 -31.69 -0.71 20.77
N ARG A 95 -31.71 -0.26 19.51
CA ARG A 95 -32.63 -0.76 18.48
C ARG A 95 -32.38 -2.21 18.11
N ALA A 96 -31.15 -2.67 18.25
CA ALA A 96 -30.77 -4.09 18.13
C ALA A 96 -30.94 -4.86 19.45
N GLU A 97 -31.76 -4.34 20.38
CA GLU A 97 -32.17 -5.00 21.62
C GLU A 97 -31.04 -5.33 22.61
N TYR A 98 -29.88 -4.66 22.48
CA TYR A 98 -28.82 -4.77 23.49
C TYR A 98 -29.21 -4.04 24.78
N HIS A 99 -28.95 -4.67 25.92
CA HIS A 99 -29.20 -4.08 27.21
C HIS A 99 -28.25 -2.91 27.49
N VAL A 100 -28.74 -1.89 28.20
CA VAL A 100 -27.96 -0.66 28.46
C VAL A 100 -26.68 -0.95 29.25
N GLN A 101 -26.72 -1.95 30.15
CA GLN A 101 -25.53 -2.37 30.91
C GLN A 101 -24.45 -2.98 30.00
N ASP A 102 -24.84 -3.78 29.02
CA ASP A 102 -23.90 -4.38 28.06
C ASP A 102 -23.28 -3.29 27.18
N ILE A 103 -24.09 -2.34 26.71
CA ILE A 103 -23.60 -1.20 25.94
C ILE A 103 -22.57 -0.38 26.73
N ALA A 104 -22.79 -0.19 28.03
CA ALA A 104 -21.83 0.47 28.91
C ALA A 104 -20.53 -0.35 29.03
N ALA A 105 -20.63 -1.66 29.22
CA ALA A 105 -19.48 -2.57 29.26
C ALA A 105 -18.67 -2.51 27.96
N PHE A 106 -19.34 -2.50 26.80
CA PHE A 106 -18.69 -2.36 25.50
C PHE A 106 -17.93 -1.03 25.35
N CYS A 107 -18.44 0.06 25.93
CA CYS A 107 -17.73 1.35 25.91
C CYS A 107 -16.44 1.30 26.75
N VAL A 108 -16.50 0.64 27.91
CA VAL A 108 -15.34 0.46 28.81
C VAL A 108 -14.29 -0.42 28.15
N GLU A 109 -14.69 -1.56 27.57
CA GLU A 109 -13.80 -2.45 26.84
C GLU A 109 -13.13 -1.74 25.66
N ALA A 110 -13.92 -1.01 24.85
CA ALA A 110 -13.39 -0.25 23.72
C ALA A 110 -12.36 0.80 24.13
N LEU A 111 -12.55 1.45 25.28
CA LEU A 111 -11.59 2.39 25.83
C LEU A 111 -10.29 1.68 26.25
N ALA A 112 -10.40 0.54 26.92
CA ALA A 112 -9.24 -0.25 27.33
C ALA A 112 -8.41 -0.70 26.11
N ILE A 113 -9.06 -1.21 25.06
CA ILE A 113 -8.35 -1.65 23.85
C ILE A 113 -7.70 -0.46 23.13
N ARG A 114 -8.36 0.71 23.05
CA ARG A 114 -7.74 1.91 22.47
C ARG A 114 -6.47 2.33 23.21
N LYS A 115 -6.50 2.34 24.54
CA LYS A 115 -5.34 2.67 25.37
C LYS A 115 -4.20 1.68 25.14
N SER A 116 -4.51 0.37 25.18
CA SER A 116 -3.54 -0.68 24.90
C SER A 116 -2.91 -0.54 23.50
N ARG A 117 -3.72 -0.28 22.46
CA ARG A 117 -3.22 -0.07 21.10
C ARG A 117 -2.35 1.18 20.95
N ALA A 118 -2.66 2.27 21.66
CA ALA A 118 -1.86 3.47 21.63
C ALA A 118 -0.46 3.21 22.21
N ILE A 119 -0.39 2.56 23.39
CA ILE A 119 0.87 2.19 24.03
C ILE A 119 1.71 1.29 23.11
N ALA A 120 1.13 0.21 22.60
CA ALA A 120 1.83 -0.71 21.71
C ALA A 120 2.30 -0.04 20.41
N ALA A 121 1.52 0.90 19.87
CA ALA A 121 1.91 1.65 18.68
C ALA A 121 3.08 2.60 18.96
N ASP A 122 3.12 3.24 20.13
CA ASP A 122 4.20 4.13 20.54
C ASP A 122 5.49 3.35 20.79
N GLU A 123 5.42 2.20 21.47
CA GLU A 123 6.54 1.27 21.64
C GLU A 123 7.09 0.80 20.30
N ALA A 124 6.22 0.37 19.38
CA ALA A 124 6.63 -0.05 18.03
C ALA A 124 7.28 1.09 17.22
N ARG A 125 6.83 2.34 17.40
CA ARG A 125 7.46 3.52 16.77
C ARG A 125 8.82 3.81 17.37
N ALA A 126 8.96 3.73 18.70
CA ALA A 126 10.22 3.93 19.39
C ALA A 126 11.26 2.89 18.95
N GLU A 127 10.86 1.61 18.87
CA GLU A 127 11.74 0.53 18.41
C GLU A 127 12.17 0.72 16.95
N LYS A 128 11.23 1.07 16.06
CA LYS A 128 11.56 1.41 14.66
C LYS A 128 12.54 2.57 14.56
N LYS A 129 12.40 3.59 15.42
CA LYS A 129 13.33 4.73 15.46
C LYS A 129 14.72 4.29 15.93
N ARG A 130 14.81 3.46 16.97
CA ARG A 130 16.08 2.92 17.48
C ARG A 130 16.80 2.10 16.43
N LYS A 131 16.09 1.20 15.73
CA LYS A 131 16.66 0.40 14.63
C LYS A 131 17.20 1.29 13.51
N ARG A 132 16.44 2.28 13.06
CA ARG A 132 16.91 3.25 12.05
C ARG A 132 18.18 3.97 12.48
N MET A 133 18.23 4.49 13.71
CA MET A 133 19.45 5.16 14.20
C MET A 133 20.64 4.18 14.30
N HIS A 134 20.39 2.93 14.68
CA HIS A 134 21.44 1.91 14.70
C HIS A 134 21.96 1.60 13.28
N ASP A 135 21.06 1.39 12.32
CA ASP A 135 21.41 1.14 10.92
C ASP A 135 22.18 2.34 10.33
N GLU A 136 21.74 3.56 10.60
CA GLU A 136 22.43 4.80 10.18
C GLU A 136 23.83 4.93 10.80
N LEU A 137 23.99 4.61 12.09
CA LEU A 137 25.29 4.60 12.76
C LEU A 137 26.23 3.54 12.17
N MET A 138 25.72 2.35 11.87
CA MET A 138 26.49 1.28 11.22
C MET A 138 26.89 1.67 9.80
N GLU A 139 25.99 2.28 9.01
CA GLU A 139 26.32 2.81 7.69
C GLU A 139 27.40 3.89 7.74
N GLN A 140 27.37 4.79 8.72
CA GLN A 140 28.42 5.80 8.92
C GLN A 140 29.76 5.19 9.32
N ALA A 141 29.75 4.14 10.16
CA ALA A 141 30.97 3.42 10.54
C ALA A 141 31.58 2.63 9.37
N VAL A 142 30.76 2.13 8.43
CA VAL A 142 31.22 1.43 7.22
C VAL A 142 31.66 2.39 6.11
N ARG A 143 31.21 3.66 6.13
CA ARG A 143 31.76 4.71 5.26
C ARG A 143 33.21 5.02 5.67
N VAL A 144 34.15 4.28 5.07
CA VAL A 144 35.58 4.60 5.06
C VAL A 144 35.75 6.09 4.71
N PRO A 145 36.60 6.87 5.41
CA PRO A 145 36.96 8.20 4.96
C PRO A 145 37.48 8.08 3.53
N ARG A 146 36.80 8.68 2.55
CA ARG A 146 37.44 8.91 1.25
C ARG A 146 38.63 9.79 1.55
N ASP A 147 39.81 9.20 1.47
CA ASP A 147 41.10 9.84 1.60
C ASP A 147 41.07 11.14 0.78
N MET A 148 40.92 12.26 1.49
CA MET A 148 41.21 13.59 0.98
C MET A 148 42.73 13.68 0.91
N SER A 149 43.31 12.94 -0.02
CA SER A 149 44.65 13.20 -0.52
C SER A 149 44.61 14.57 -1.18
N GLY A 150 44.74 15.59 -0.33
CA GLY A 150 44.85 16.97 -0.72
C GLY A 150 46.02 17.09 -1.68
N ARG A 151 45.72 17.33 -2.96
CA ARG A 151 46.71 17.97 -3.83
C ARG A 151 47.08 19.29 -3.15
N PRO A 152 48.36 19.56 -2.86
CA PRO A 152 48.76 20.88 -2.39
C PRO A 152 48.34 21.89 -3.44
N ARG A 153 47.49 22.85 -3.07
CA ARG A 153 47.26 24.05 -3.89
C ARG A 153 48.60 24.77 -3.92
N MET A 154 49.31 24.68 -5.04
CA MET A 154 50.49 25.50 -5.29
C MET A 154 50.07 26.96 -5.21
N TRP A 155 50.62 27.65 -4.21
CA TRP A 155 50.51 29.08 -4.04
C TRP A 155 51.31 29.74 -5.17
N SER A 156 50.64 30.29 -6.18
CA SER A 156 51.31 31.15 -7.17
C SER A 156 51.49 32.53 -6.54
N GLY A 157 52.61 32.72 -5.86
CA GLY A 157 53.04 34.03 -5.37
C GLY A 157 53.31 34.95 -6.55
N SER A 158 52.51 36.00 -6.70
CA SER A 158 52.83 37.13 -7.57
C SER A 158 53.91 37.97 -6.88
N ALA A 159 55.12 37.97 -7.46
CA ALA A 159 56.17 38.90 -7.08
C ALA A 159 55.75 40.32 -7.51
N GLN A 160 55.41 41.15 -6.53
CA GLN A 160 55.23 42.58 -6.73
C GLN A 160 56.58 43.25 -6.55
N VAL A 161 57.15 43.70 -7.66
CA VAL A 161 58.39 44.47 -7.72
C VAL A 161 58.11 45.86 -7.12
N MET A 162 58.73 46.15 -5.98
CA MET A 162 58.83 47.51 -5.44
C MET A 162 59.89 48.24 -6.25
N ALA A 163 59.47 49.25 -7.00
CA ALA A 163 60.37 50.30 -7.50
C ALA A 163 60.36 51.43 -6.47
N GLU A 164 61.55 51.74 -5.95
CA GLU A 164 61.81 52.86 -5.05
C GLU A 164 62.46 53.99 -5.86
N ALA A 165 62.10 55.22 -5.47
CA ALA A 165 62.64 56.55 -5.86
C ALA A 165 62.21 57.14 -7.21
#